data_AF-A0A3D2R3F5-F1
#
_entry.id   AF-A0A3D2R3F5-F1
#
_cell.length_a   1.000
_cell.length_b   1.000
_cell.length_c   1.000
_cell.angle_alpha   90.00
_cell.angle_beta   90.00
_cell.angle_gamma   90.00
#
_symmetry.space_group_name_H-M   'P 1'
#
loop_
_entity.id
_entity.type
_entity.pdbx_description
1 polymer ?
#
loop_
_entity_poly.entity_id
_entity_poly.type
_entity_poly.pdbx_seq_one_letter_code
_entity_poly.pdbx_strand_id
1 'polypeptide(L)'
;IFLNALLQDKETALFKTAASKLRPLDPALTDQFAAIATQGGALTIMVTGSYASLERALFKSILHSIDQVKFKKSDQSAINACIQSATQSPSSETVVNLLKLIQEGLESNNGLVAGIVIVIDELGKFAEYAAKNKGESDISILQVLSEWGQRNTLVPMFLIGMQHQSLEYYAKELDIETKAEWKKIKGRFTETPFLESVEQTIRIISKAIIPNFSNAQSVNIKKALKAAAQGIVDNKIFPDISKIRDAVDFFSSAYPLHPITAILLPTLAQKLGQNERTVFTYLGSTEQFGFQDQLRELDYPSLIMPSVMFDYFVTNQASSVYDHFTHKQWVEVGEAINRLGDAEETTVNILKTIGLLNLVGSTTQNLRASNEILETIYSKAELAKALEVLQKKSIITYRRFNNEYRVWQGSDFDFEKSLSHEIAQFESFDLANELNALMPPLPLIAKRYSVISGTLRILPSSYLAEDQLPVRVEDLSTSVPQAILLLKDKPNIQSSTLNILKSLPDHIIVL
;
A
#
# COMPACT_ATOMS: atom_id res chain seq x y z
N ILE A 1 16.71 1.44 -7.69
CA ILE A 1 18.03 2.11 -7.51
C ILE A 1 19.15 1.11 -7.20
N PHE A 2 19.03 0.28 -6.16
CA PHE A 2 20.10 -0.65 -5.78
C PHE A 2 20.43 -1.68 -6.87
N LEU A 3 19.41 -2.29 -7.49
CA LEU A 3 19.61 -3.19 -8.64
C LEU A 3 20.30 -2.50 -9.81
N ASN A 4 19.89 -1.28 -10.15
CA ASN A 4 20.56 -0.49 -11.20
C ASN A 4 22.05 -0.33 -10.89
N ALA A 5 22.41 0.04 -9.66
CA ALA A 5 23.81 0.17 -9.26
C ALA A 5 24.61 -1.15 -9.37
N LEU A 6 24.02 -2.31 -9.04
CA LEU A 6 24.66 -3.62 -9.20
C LEU A 6 24.83 -4.05 -10.67
N LEU A 7 24.04 -3.48 -11.58
CA LEU A 7 24.09 -3.77 -13.01
C LEU A 7 25.00 -2.80 -13.79
N GLN A 8 25.64 -1.85 -13.13
CA GLN A 8 26.59 -0.97 -13.80
C GLN A 8 27.95 -1.65 -14.03
N ASP A 9 28.78 -1.02 -14.86
CA ASP A 9 30.18 -1.41 -15.03
C ASP A 9 30.93 -1.38 -13.69
N LYS A 10 31.84 -2.33 -13.52
CA LYS A 10 32.61 -2.56 -12.28
C LYS A 10 33.38 -1.33 -11.81
N GLU A 11 33.81 -0.47 -12.73
CA GLU A 11 34.60 0.71 -12.38
C GLU A 11 33.77 1.85 -11.79
N THR A 12 32.45 1.82 -11.96
CA THR A 12 31.55 2.85 -11.44
C THR A 12 31.54 2.90 -9.90
N ALA A 13 31.45 4.12 -9.36
CA ALA A 13 31.33 4.32 -7.92
C ALA A 13 30.04 3.71 -7.36
N LEU A 14 28.97 3.69 -8.16
CA LEU A 14 27.68 3.10 -7.79
C LEU A 14 27.80 1.58 -7.63
N PHE A 15 28.42 0.87 -8.58
CA PHE A 15 28.65 -0.58 -8.44
C PHE A 15 29.50 -0.89 -7.20
N LYS A 16 30.63 -0.21 -7.03
CA LYS A 16 31.53 -0.40 -5.86
C LYS A 16 30.79 -0.20 -4.54
N THR A 17 29.91 0.80 -4.47
CA THR A 17 29.08 1.07 -3.28
C THR A 17 28.01 0.01 -3.07
N ALA A 18 27.31 -0.43 -4.12
CA ALA A 18 26.28 -1.44 -4.01
C ALA A 18 26.85 -2.82 -3.65
N ALA A 19 27.95 -3.22 -4.30
CA ALA A 19 28.64 -4.46 -4.02
C ALA A 19 29.22 -4.52 -2.60
N SER A 20 29.76 -3.42 -2.08
CA SER A 20 30.27 -3.38 -0.69
C SER A 20 29.14 -3.51 0.35
N LYS A 21 27.94 -3.05 0.04
CA LYS A 21 26.73 -3.25 0.87
C LYS A 21 26.16 -4.66 0.76
N LEU A 22 26.21 -5.28 -0.42
CA LEU A 22 25.67 -6.62 -0.66
C LEU A 22 26.59 -7.72 -0.09
N ARG A 23 27.91 -7.57 -0.22
CA ARG A 23 28.90 -8.60 0.16
C ARG A 23 28.76 -9.16 1.58
N PRO A 24 28.56 -8.35 2.63
CA PRO A 24 28.40 -8.89 3.98
C PRO A 24 27.08 -9.65 4.18
N LEU A 25 26.10 -9.47 3.29
CA LEU A 25 24.79 -10.13 3.35
C LEU A 25 24.76 -11.40 2.49
N ASP A 26 25.31 -11.32 1.27
CA ASP A 26 25.38 -12.44 0.34
C ASP A 26 26.64 -12.33 -0.55
N PRO A 27 27.75 -12.99 -0.15
CA PRO A 27 28.98 -13.01 -0.92
C PRO A 27 28.80 -13.67 -2.30
N ALA A 28 28.01 -14.74 -2.38
CA ALA A 28 27.83 -15.51 -3.61
C ALA A 28 27.08 -14.69 -4.67
N LEU A 29 26.00 -14.03 -4.27
CA LEU A 29 25.26 -13.12 -5.14
C LEU A 29 26.10 -11.92 -5.55
N THR A 30 26.94 -11.40 -4.64
CA THR A 30 27.88 -10.32 -4.97
C THR A 30 28.86 -10.74 -6.06
N ASP A 31 29.42 -11.94 -5.98
CA ASP A 31 30.36 -12.45 -6.97
C ASP A 31 29.68 -12.66 -8.35
N GLN A 32 28.40 -13.06 -8.37
CA GLN A 32 27.61 -13.14 -9.61
C GLN A 32 27.43 -11.76 -10.27
N PHE A 33 27.04 -10.74 -9.52
CA PHE A 33 26.94 -9.37 -10.05
C PHE A 33 28.31 -8.81 -10.46
N ALA A 34 29.39 -9.16 -9.76
CA ALA A 34 30.73 -8.75 -10.13
C ALA A 34 31.19 -9.36 -11.47
N ALA A 35 30.78 -10.59 -11.78
CA ALA A 35 31.03 -11.21 -13.08
C ALA A 35 30.32 -10.44 -14.20
N ILE A 36 29.05 -10.09 -14.01
CA ILE A 36 28.25 -9.28 -14.94
C ILE A 36 28.88 -7.89 -15.14
N ALA A 37 29.24 -7.22 -14.04
CA ALA A 37 29.84 -5.89 -14.08
C ALA A 37 31.22 -5.86 -14.76
N THR A 38 31.96 -6.99 -14.75
CA THR A 38 33.25 -7.13 -15.47
C THR A 38 33.05 -7.22 -16.98
N GLN A 39 31.86 -7.61 -17.44
CA GLN A 39 31.46 -7.61 -18.85
C GLN A 39 30.80 -6.28 -19.28
N GLY A 40 31.00 -5.20 -18.53
CA GLY A 40 30.43 -3.88 -18.81
C GLY A 40 29.02 -3.65 -18.24
N GLY A 41 28.50 -4.59 -17.46
CA GLY A 41 27.18 -4.46 -16.81
C GLY A 41 26.02 -4.75 -17.75
N ALA A 42 24.83 -4.22 -17.43
CA ALA A 42 23.63 -4.34 -18.23
C ALA A 42 23.08 -2.96 -18.60
N LEU A 43 22.43 -2.86 -19.76
CA LEU A 43 21.68 -1.67 -20.12
C LEU A 43 20.38 -1.62 -19.30
N THR A 44 20.33 -0.74 -18.32
CA THR A 44 19.15 -0.55 -17.47
C THR A 44 18.24 0.54 -18.02
N ILE A 45 16.99 0.19 -18.32
CA ILE A 45 15.95 1.13 -18.74
C ILE A 45 14.99 1.31 -17.57
N MET A 46 15.06 2.47 -16.92
CA MET A 46 14.21 2.81 -15.78
C MET A 46 12.99 3.61 -16.26
N VAL A 47 11.80 3.10 -16.01
CA VAL A 47 10.52 3.72 -16.34
C VAL A 47 9.78 3.97 -15.03
N THR A 48 9.28 5.18 -14.84
CA THR A 48 8.43 5.53 -13.69
C THR A 48 7.00 5.74 -14.14
N GLY A 49 6.06 5.12 -13.42
CA GLY A 49 4.63 5.26 -13.63
C GLY A 49 4.19 6.71 -13.65
N SER A 50 3.41 7.05 -14.66
CA SER A 50 2.74 8.34 -14.76
C SER A 50 1.39 8.13 -15.43
N TYR A 51 0.50 9.11 -15.34
CA TYR A 51 -0.79 9.07 -16.02
C TYR A 51 -0.63 9.41 -17.52
N ALA A 52 0.05 8.52 -18.25
CA ALA A 52 0.36 8.64 -19.67
C ALA A 52 0.50 7.25 -20.31
N SER A 53 0.60 7.19 -21.65
CA SER A 53 0.85 5.95 -22.39
C SER A 53 2.19 5.30 -21.97
N LEU A 54 2.16 3.98 -21.79
CA LEU A 54 3.35 3.19 -21.46
C LEU A 54 4.39 3.22 -22.60
N GLU A 55 3.93 3.19 -23.84
CA GLU A 55 4.75 3.27 -25.05
C GLU A 55 5.56 4.57 -25.07
N ARG A 56 4.92 5.69 -24.76
CA ARG A 56 5.58 6.99 -24.67
C ARG A 56 6.60 7.04 -23.54
N ALA A 57 6.27 6.47 -22.38
CA ALA A 57 7.18 6.42 -21.24
C ALA A 57 8.41 5.55 -21.54
N LEU A 58 8.19 4.35 -22.09
CA LEU A 58 9.26 3.44 -22.55
C LEU A 58 10.16 4.11 -23.57
N PHE A 59 9.59 4.72 -24.61
CA PHE A 59 10.37 5.38 -25.66
C PHE A 59 11.30 6.46 -25.07
N LYS A 60 10.79 7.34 -24.20
CA LYS A 60 11.60 8.36 -23.53
C LYS A 60 12.70 7.76 -22.65
N SER A 61 12.37 6.74 -21.86
CA SER A 61 13.34 6.06 -21.00
C SER A 61 14.42 5.33 -21.81
N ILE A 62 14.06 4.72 -22.94
CA ILE A 62 15.00 4.09 -23.87
C ILE A 62 15.98 5.13 -24.40
N LEU A 63 15.49 6.25 -24.93
CA LEU A 63 16.35 7.33 -25.45
C LEU A 63 17.35 7.82 -24.40
N HIS A 64 16.89 8.03 -23.17
CA HIS A 64 17.76 8.44 -22.08
C HIS A 64 18.82 7.38 -21.74
N SER A 65 18.45 6.09 -21.79
CA SER A 65 19.33 4.99 -21.40
C SER A 65 20.41 4.68 -22.44
N ILE A 66 20.15 4.95 -23.72
CA ILE A 66 21.09 4.67 -24.81
C ILE A 66 22.02 5.85 -25.15
N ASP A 67 21.80 7.03 -24.57
CA ASP A 67 22.55 8.26 -24.89
C ASP A 67 24.07 8.10 -24.74
N GLN A 68 24.51 7.30 -23.77
CA GLN A 68 25.93 7.04 -23.50
C GLN A 68 26.44 5.72 -24.11
N VAL A 69 25.57 4.96 -24.78
CA VAL A 69 25.93 3.67 -25.38
C VAL A 69 26.53 3.90 -26.75
N LYS A 70 27.71 3.32 -27.00
CA LYS A 70 28.40 3.43 -28.28
C LYS A 70 28.03 2.24 -29.17
N PHE A 71 27.28 2.49 -30.23
CA PHE A 71 26.99 1.48 -31.26
C PHE A 71 27.95 1.58 -32.45
N LYS A 72 28.04 0.51 -33.26
CA LYS A 72 28.72 0.60 -34.56
C LYS A 72 27.97 1.59 -35.46
N LYS A 73 28.67 2.18 -36.43
CA LYS A 73 28.09 3.22 -37.31
C LYS A 73 26.81 2.76 -38.03
N SER A 74 26.76 1.51 -38.49
CA SER A 74 25.57 0.93 -39.14
C SER A 74 24.37 0.92 -38.20
N ASP A 75 24.57 0.42 -36.98
CA ASP A 75 23.52 0.18 -36.01
C ASP A 75 23.03 1.52 -35.44
N GLN A 76 23.96 2.44 -35.16
CA GLN A 76 23.64 3.81 -34.76
C GLN A 76 22.77 4.52 -35.82
N SER A 77 23.06 4.32 -37.11
CA SER A 77 22.27 4.93 -38.19
C SER A 77 20.85 4.36 -38.23
N ALA A 78 20.69 3.04 -38.05
CA ALA A 78 19.38 2.39 -38.01
C ALA A 78 18.55 2.83 -36.79
N ILE A 79 19.19 2.89 -35.61
CA ILE A 79 18.58 3.39 -34.37
C ILE A 79 18.13 4.84 -34.56
N ASN A 80 19.00 5.72 -35.05
CA ASN A 80 18.66 7.13 -35.28
C ASN A 80 17.52 7.31 -36.30
N ALA A 81 17.49 6.50 -37.37
CA ALA A 81 16.39 6.52 -38.33
C ALA A 81 15.06 6.12 -37.69
N CYS A 82 15.06 5.08 -36.86
CA CYS A 82 13.87 4.67 -36.11
C CYS A 82 13.39 5.78 -35.16
N ILE A 83 14.30 6.42 -34.43
CA ILE A 83 13.99 7.53 -33.52
C ILE A 83 13.40 8.73 -34.27
N GLN A 84 13.96 9.09 -35.44
CA GLN A 84 13.47 10.20 -36.26
C GLN A 84 12.09 9.93 -36.87
N SER A 85 11.80 8.66 -37.19
CA SER A 85 10.50 8.26 -37.72
C SER A 85 9.40 8.21 -36.66
N ALA A 86 9.75 8.21 -35.37
CA ALA A 86 8.79 8.16 -34.29
C ALA A 86 8.05 9.50 -34.15
N THR A 87 6.73 9.45 -34.05
CA THR A 87 5.88 10.61 -33.75
C THR A 87 5.97 10.96 -32.25
N GLN A 88 5.35 12.08 -31.83
CA GLN A 88 5.28 12.44 -30.40
C GLN A 88 4.56 11.39 -29.52
N SER A 89 3.78 10.49 -30.13
CA SER A 89 3.09 9.36 -29.52
C SER A 89 3.49 8.07 -30.24
N PRO A 90 4.61 7.44 -29.86
CA PRO A 90 5.11 6.24 -30.53
C PRO A 90 4.16 5.06 -30.32
N SER A 91 3.95 4.26 -31.36
CA SER A 91 3.18 3.02 -31.27
C SER A 91 3.99 1.91 -30.59
N SER A 92 3.29 0.87 -30.13
CA SER A 92 3.93 -0.34 -29.57
C SER A 92 4.93 -0.97 -30.54
N GLU A 93 4.61 -0.99 -31.83
CA GLU A 93 5.50 -1.50 -32.88
C GLU A 93 6.79 -0.69 -32.97
N THR A 94 6.72 0.64 -32.94
CA THR A 94 7.90 1.50 -32.98
C THR A 94 8.80 1.28 -31.76
N VAL A 95 8.22 1.15 -30.56
CA VAL A 95 8.99 0.91 -29.32
C VAL A 95 9.67 -0.46 -29.36
N VAL A 96 8.95 -1.50 -29.77
CA VAL A 96 9.48 -2.87 -29.87
C VAL A 96 10.57 -2.94 -30.95
N ASN A 97 10.38 -2.29 -32.10
CA ASN A 97 11.40 -2.25 -33.15
C ASN A 97 12.66 -1.49 -32.71
N LEU A 98 12.50 -0.39 -31.96
CA LEU A 98 13.64 0.33 -31.40
C LEU A 98 14.43 -0.56 -30.42
N LEU A 99 13.76 -1.28 -29.52
CA LEU A 99 14.40 -2.22 -28.60
C LEU A 99 15.11 -3.35 -29.34
N LYS A 100 14.52 -3.86 -30.43
CA LYS A 100 15.13 -4.86 -31.29
C LYS A 100 16.46 -4.36 -31.88
N LEU A 101 16.45 -3.17 -32.50
CA LEU A 101 17.64 -2.57 -33.09
C LEU A 101 18.74 -2.32 -32.05
N ILE A 102 18.36 -1.91 -30.84
CA ILE A 102 19.28 -1.74 -29.72
C ILE A 102 19.89 -3.10 -29.33
N GLN A 103 19.09 -4.14 -29.17
CA GLN A 103 19.58 -5.48 -28.83
C GLN A 103 20.56 -6.00 -29.90
N GLU A 104 20.22 -5.91 -31.18
CA GLU A 104 21.09 -6.31 -32.29
C GLU A 104 22.41 -5.51 -32.33
N GLY A 105 22.34 -4.20 -32.05
CA GLY A 105 23.51 -3.34 -31.93
C GLY A 105 24.40 -3.69 -30.74
N LEU A 106 23.81 -4.09 -29.60
CA LEU A 106 24.54 -4.56 -28.42
C LEU A 106 25.20 -5.92 -28.67
N GLU A 107 24.53 -6.85 -29.33
CA GLU A 107 25.09 -8.15 -29.71
C GLU A 107 26.30 -7.99 -30.63
N SER A 108 26.23 -7.01 -31.55
CA SER A 108 27.31 -6.67 -32.46
C SER A 108 28.56 -6.11 -31.75
N ASN A 109 28.44 -5.61 -30.52
CA ASN A 109 29.52 -4.96 -29.76
C ASN A 109 30.40 -5.94 -28.96
N ASN A 110 30.41 -7.23 -29.28
CA ASN A 110 31.29 -8.26 -28.69
C ASN A 110 31.21 -8.36 -27.15
N GLY A 111 30.03 -8.21 -26.55
CA GLY A 111 29.81 -8.54 -25.13
C GLY A 111 30.24 -7.46 -24.12
N LEU A 112 30.25 -6.19 -24.53
CA LEU A 112 30.40 -5.04 -23.61
C LEU A 112 29.15 -4.77 -22.75
N VAL A 113 28.04 -5.47 -23.01
CA VAL A 113 26.80 -5.37 -22.25
C VAL A 113 26.23 -6.78 -22.11
N ALA A 114 26.05 -7.22 -20.88
CA ALA A 114 25.61 -8.56 -20.51
C ALA A 114 24.10 -8.79 -20.65
N GLY A 115 23.31 -7.73 -20.87
CA GLY A 115 21.85 -7.83 -21.00
C GLY A 115 21.15 -6.47 -21.01
N ILE A 116 19.83 -6.51 -21.22
CA ILE A 116 18.92 -5.37 -21.08
C ILE A 116 18.00 -5.64 -19.90
N VAL A 117 17.86 -4.68 -18.99
CA VAL A 117 16.94 -4.78 -17.84
C VAL A 117 15.99 -3.60 -17.86
N ILE A 118 14.71 -3.87 -18.14
CA ILE A 118 13.64 -2.88 -18.12
C ILE A 118 12.95 -2.96 -16.76
N VAL A 119 12.99 -1.86 -16.01
CA VAL A 119 12.34 -1.74 -14.70
C VAL A 119 11.24 -0.71 -14.81
N ILE A 120 9.99 -1.13 -14.58
CA ILE A 120 8.82 -0.27 -14.58
C ILE A 120 8.34 -0.10 -13.14
N ASP A 121 8.60 1.06 -12.57
CA ASP A 121 8.05 1.47 -11.28
C ASP A 121 6.60 1.94 -11.44
N GLU A 122 5.78 1.72 -10.41
CA GLU A 122 4.35 2.05 -10.41
C GLU A 122 3.58 1.59 -11.67
N LEU A 123 3.81 0.35 -12.11
CA LEU A 123 3.21 -0.22 -13.34
C LEU A 123 1.66 -0.11 -13.34
N GLY A 124 1.03 -0.11 -12.17
CA GLY A 124 -0.42 0.08 -12.02
C GLY A 124 -0.94 1.39 -12.61
N LYS A 125 -0.16 2.48 -12.61
CA LYS A 125 -0.60 3.77 -13.20
C LYS A 125 -0.79 3.69 -14.70
N PHE A 126 0.07 2.93 -15.39
CA PHE A 126 -0.08 2.69 -16.82
C PHE A 126 -1.31 1.82 -17.12
N ALA A 127 -1.62 0.86 -16.24
CA ALA A 127 -2.83 0.07 -16.33
C ALA A 127 -4.10 0.93 -16.20
N GLU A 128 -4.13 1.81 -15.21
CA GLU A 128 -5.24 2.76 -15.01
C GLU A 128 -5.40 3.72 -16.19
N TYR A 129 -4.29 4.20 -16.75
CA TYR A 129 -4.33 5.09 -17.91
C TYR A 129 -4.88 4.37 -19.15
N ALA A 130 -4.39 3.17 -19.46
CA ALA A 130 -4.86 2.38 -20.61
C ALA A 130 -6.36 2.04 -20.49
N ALA A 131 -6.84 1.80 -19.27
CA ALA A 131 -8.25 1.56 -19.00
C ALA A 131 -9.16 2.75 -19.32
N LYS A 132 -8.71 3.96 -18.95
CA LYS A 132 -9.49 5.19 -19.09
C LYS A 132 -9.41 5.79 -20.49
N ASN A 133 -8.37 5.46 -21.27
CA ASN A 133 -8.08 6.05 -22.58
C ASN A 133 -8.02 4.98 -23.69
N LYS A 134 -9.14 4.26 -23.90
CA LYS A 134 -9.25 3.21 -24.93
C LYS A 134 -8.89 3.75 -26.32
N GLY A 135 -7.91 3.11 -26.97
CA GLY A 135 -7.44 3.45 -28.32
C GLY A 135 -6.20 4.34 -28.37
N GLU A 136 -5.82 5.00 -27.27
CA GLU A 136 -4.60 5.83 -27.20
C GLU A 136 -3.40 5.12 -26.55
N SER A 137 -3.65 4.08 -25.77
CA SER A 137 -2.60 3.25 -25.16
C SER A 137 -3.04 1.80 -25.11
N ASP A 138 -2.11 0.91 -25.45
CA ASP A 138 -2.35 -0.53 -25.47
C ASP A 138 -1.40 -1.24 -24.51
N ILE A 139 -1.99 -1.79 -23.44
CA ILE A 139 -1.26 -2.57 -22.46
C ILE A 139 -0.64 -3.85 -23.04
N SER A 140 -1.07 -4.28 -24.24
CA SER A 140 -0.54 -5.44 -24.95
C SER A 140 0.97 -5.37 -25.20
N ILE A 141 1.57 -4.18 -25.20
CA ILE A 141 3.03 -4.06 -25.31
C ILE A 141 3.77 -4.87 -24.23
N LEU A 142 3.21 -4.97 -23.01
CA LEU A 142 3.77 -5.81 -21.95
C LEU A 142 3.79 -7.29 -22.33
N GLN A 143 2.76 -7.76 -23.05
CA GLN A 143 2.74 -9.11 -23.58
C GLN A 143 3.91 -9.31 -24.55
N VAL A 144 4.05 -8.42 -25.53
CA VAL A 144 5.10 -8.52 -26.56
C VAL A 144 6.50 -8.50 -25.91
N LEU A 145 6.73 -7.62 -24.95
CA LEU A 145 7.99 -7.54 -24.22
C LEU A 145 8.25 -8.79 -23.35
N SER A 146 7.23 -9.32 -22.68
CA SER A 146 7.38 -10.54 -21.87
C SER A 146 7.72 -11.77 -22.73
N GLU A 147 7.12 -11.90 -23.91
CA GLU A 147 7.42 -12.96 -24.87
C GLU A 147 8.81 -12.79 -25.49
N TRP A 148 9.23 -11.54 -25.70
CA TRP A 148 10.58 -11.24 -26.17
C TRP A 148 11.65 -11.66 -25.16
N GLY A 149 11.42 -11.43 -23.86
CA GLY A 149 12.36 -11.82 -22.79
C GLY A 149 12.60 -13.33 -22.68
N GLN A 150 11.74 -14.17 -23.26
CA GLN A 150 11.90 -15.63 -23.29
C GLN A 150 12.79 -16.12 -24.43
N ARG A 151 13.17 -15.24 -25.37
CA ARG A 151 14.03 -15.63 -26.50
C ARG A 151 15.46 -15.84 -26.01
N ASN A 152 16.09 -16.88 -26.54
CA ASN A 152 17.51 -17.14 -26.29
C ASN A 152 18.36 -16.24 -27.21
N THR A 153 18.82 -15.11 -26.68
CA THR A 153 19.66 -14.12 -27.37
C THR A 153 21.02 -13.99 -26.69
N LEU A 154 22.03 -13.46 -27.40
CA LEU A 154 23.35 -13.24 -26.79
C LEU A 154 23.30 -12.13 -25.73
N VAL A 155 22.39 -11.17 -25.91
CA VAL A 155 22.07 -10.13 -24.94
C VAL A 155 20.67 -10.39 -24.40
N PRO A 156 20.49 -11.09 -23.26
CA PRO A 156 19.17 -11.39 -22.71
C PRO A 156 18.42 -10.13 -22.26
N MET A 157 17.08 -10.20 -22.25
CA MET A 157 16.23 -9.09 -21.80
C MET A 157 15.36 -9.50 -20.60
N PHE A 158 15.40 -8.71 -19.54
CA PHE A 158 14.59 -8.88 -18.33
C PHE A 158 13.60 -7.74 -18.19
N LEU A 159 12.35 -8.06 -17.82
CA LEU A 159 11.30 -7.09 -17.57
C LEU A 159 10.81 -7.24 -16.12
N ILE A 160 10.92 -6.17 -15.33
CA ILE A 160 10.54 -6.13 -13.92
C ILE A 160 9.51 -5.02 -13.73
N GLY A 161 8.29 -5.38 -13.34
CA GLY A 161 7.25 -4.43 -12.96
C GLY A 161 7.10 -4.37 -11.44
N MET A 162 7.01 -3.15 -10.88
CA MET A 162 6.76 -2.90 -9.46
C MET A 162 5.39 -2.25 -9.29
N GLN A 163 4.64 -2.71 -8.29
CA GLN A 163 3.25 -2.31 -8.04
C GLN A 163 2.97 -2.22 -6.55
N HIS A 164 2.11 -1.28 -6.15
CA HIS A 164 1.71 -1.10 -4.75
C HIS A 164 0.64 -2.09 -4.30
N GLN A 165 -0.22 -2.49 -5.23
CA GLN A 165 -1.32 -3.40 -4.97
C GLN A 165 -1.34 -4.49 -6.03
N SER A 166 -2.05 -5.57 -5.76
CA SER A 166 -2.22 -6.63 -6.74
C SER A 166 -2.91 -6.09 -7.99
N LEU A 167 -2.57 -6.69 -9.13
CA LEU A 167 -3.22 -6.41 -10.42
C LEU A 167 -4.76 -6.47 -10.35
N GLU A 168 -5.31 -7.31 -9.47
CA GLU A 168 -6.76 -7.49 -9.28
C GLU A 168 -7.44 -6.26 -8.69
N TYR A 169 -6.73 -5.48 -7.86
CA TYR A 169 -7.28 -4.25 -7.30
C TYR A 169 -7.46 -3.20 -8.38
N TYR A 170 -6.43 -2.98 -9.19
CA TYR A 170 -6.50 -2.10 -10.37
C TYR A 170 -7.53 -2.61 -11.39
N ALA A 171 -7.72 -3.94 -11.45
CA ALA A 171 -8.72 -4.55 -12.31
C ALA A 171 -10.17 -4.34 -11.88
N LYS A 172 -10.46 -3.87 -10.65
CA LYS A 172 -11.86 -3.70 -10.20
C LYS A 172 -12.64 -2.72 -11.06
N GLU A 173 -12.03 -1.59 -11.42
CA GLU A 173 -12.65 -0.52 -12.19
C GLU A 173 -12.60 -0.73 -13.72
N LEU A 174 -11.88 -1.75 -14.18
CA LEU A 174 -11.75 -2.07 -15.61
C LEU A 174 -13.03 -2.68 -16.20
N ASP A 175 -13.22 -2.56 -17.50
CA ASP A 175 -14.22 -3.32 -18.23
C ASP A 175 -13.76 -4.77 -18.49
N ILE A 176 -14.71 -5.65 -18.84
CA ILE A 176 -14.49 -7.10 -18.92
C ILE A 176 -13.39 -7.46 -19.93
N GLU A 177 -13.34 -6.78 -21.08
CA GLU A 177 -12.33 -7.02 -22.12
C GLU A 177 -10.93 -6.67 -21.62
N THR A 178 -10.75 -5.48 -21.05
CA THR A 178 -9.46 -5.05 -20.48
C THR A 178 -9.03 -5.94 -19.32
N LYS A 179 -9.95 -6.41 -18.47
CA LYS A 179 -9.64 -7.41 -17.42
C LYS A 179 -9.13 -8.73 -18.03
N ALA A 180 -9.74 -9.18 -19.11
CA ALA A 180 -9.34 -10.42 -19.78
C ALA A 180 -7.95 -10.30 -20.40
N GLU A 181 -7.65 -9.19 -21.08
CA GLU A 181 -6.32 -8.90 -21.61
C GLU A 181 -5.28 -8.81 -20.49
N TRP A 182 -5.60 -8.13 -19.39
CA TRP A 182 -4.69 -8.08 -18.24
C TRP A 182 -4.44 -9.46 -17.62
N LYS A 183 -5.48 -10.29 -17.49
CA LYS A 183 -5.31 -11.66 -16.97
C LYS A 183 -4.36 -12.49 -17.85
N LYS A 184 -4.41 -12.31 -19.17
CA LYS A 184 -3.48 -12.96 -20.12
C LYS A 184 -2.04 -12.46 -19.91
N ILE A 185 -1.85 -11.15 -19.76
CA ILE A 185 -0.54 -10.57 -19.51
C ILE A 185 0.03 -11.08 -18.19
N LYS A 186 -0.76 -11.04 -17.11
CA LYS A 186 -0.38 -11.52 -15.77
C LYS A 186 0.18 -12.95 -15.81
N GLY A 187 -0.43 -13.85 -16.59
CA GLY A 187 0.02 -15.24 -16.73
C GLY A 187 1.43 -15.41 -17.31
N ARG A 188 2.06 -14.35 -17.85
CA ARG A 188 3.44 -14.34 -18.37
C ARG A 188 4.46 -13.78 -17.37
N PHE A 189 4.02 -13.30 -16.21
CA PHE A 189 4.88 -12.77 -15.16
C PHE A 189 4.94 -13.74 -13.97
N THR A 190 6.07 -13.73 -13.27
CA THR A 190 6.20 -14.36 -11.95
C THR A 190 5.95 -13.29 -10.88
N GLU A 191 4.83 -13.41 -10.16
CA GLU A 191 4.53 -12.49 -9.05
C GLU A 191 5.40 -12.84 -7.84
N THR A 192 6.22 -11.88 -7.40
CA THR A 192 7.00 -12.00 -6.16
C THR A 192 6.42 -11.02 -5.14
N PRO A 193 5.68 -11.47 -4.12
CA PRO A 193 5.14 -10.57 -3.11
C PRO A 193 6.28 -9.98 -2.28
N PHE A 194 6.33 -8.66 -2.19
CA PHE A 194 7.24 -7.98 -1.29
C PHE A 194 6.56 -7.81 0.07
N LEU A 195 6.87 -8.71 1.01
CA LEU A 195 6.37 -8.66 2.37
C LEU A 195 7.46 -8.08 3.28
N GLU A 196 7.27 -6.85 3.73
CA GLU A 196 8.13 -6.24 4.75
C GLU A 196 7.91 -6.93 6.10
N SER A 197 8.88 -7.73 6.53
CA SER A 197 8.83 -8.32 7.87
C SER A 197 9.13 -7.26 8.94
N VAL A 198 8.49 -7.41 10.11
CA VAL A 198 8.72 -6.56 11.29
C VAL A 198 10.21 -6.50 11.65
N GLU A 199 10.94 -7.61 11.51
CA GLU A 199 12.38 -7.67 11.76
C GLU A 199 13.15 -6.71 10.85
N GLN A 200 12.85 -6.70 9.55
CA GLN A 200 13.53 -5.83 8.60
C GLN A 200 13.22 -4.36 8.87
N THR A 201 11.98 -4.02 9.23
CA THR A 201 11.65 -2.64 9.62
C THR A 201 12.41 -2.21 10.89
N ILE A 202 12.57 -3.08 11.88
CA ILE A 202 13.41 -2.79 13.06
C ILE A 202 14.87 -2.57 12.65
N ARG A 203 15.40 -3.35 11.68
CA ARG A 203 16.74 -3.10 11.14
C ARG A 203 16.84 -1.72 10.48
N ILE A 204 15.81 -1.29 9.76
CA ILE A 204 15.76 0.07 9.18
C ILE A 204 15.74 1.13 10.29
N ILE A 205 14.89 0.96 11.32
CA ILE A 205 14.83 1.83 12.51
C ILE A 205 16.21 1.94 13.17
N SER A 206 16.91 0.82 13.35
CA SER A 206 18.25 0.79 13.96
C SER A 206 19.29 1.59 13.20
N LYS A 207 19.13 1.75 11.88
CA LYS A 207 20.01 2.57 11.04
C LYS A 207 19.65 4.05 11.06
N ALA A 208 18.41 4.38 11.45
CA ALA A 208 17.97 5.76 11.63
C ALA A 208 18.44 6.35 12.97
N ILE A 209 18.68 5.49 13.97
CA ILE A 209 19.14 5.92 15.29
C ILE A 209 20.67 5.96 15.32
N ILE A 210 21.23 7.12 15.69
CA ILE A 210 22.68 7.33 15.80
C ILE A 210 23.07 7.29 17.29
N PRO A 211 23.61 6.17 17.81
CA PRO A 211 23.98 6.07 19.22
C PRO A 211 25.26 6.85 19.50
N ASN A 212 25.29 7.55 20.64
CA ASN A 212 26.49 8.22 21.18
C ASN A 212 26.73 7.79 22.63
N PHE A 213 27.01 6.51 22.84
CA PHE A 213 27.22 5.91 24.15
C PHE A 213 28.63 5.37 24.29
N SER A 214 29.21 5.52 25.49
CA SER A 214 30.44 4.82 25.86
C SER A 214 30.23 3.30 25.89
N ASN A 215 31.34 2.54 25.86
CA ASN A 215 31.29 1.08 25.99
C ASN A 215 30.58 0.64 27.29
N ALA A 216 30.85 1.32 28.40
CA ALA A 216 30.21 1.05 29.68
C ALA A 216 28.70 1.30 29.62
N GLN A 217 28.27 2.37 28.96
CA GLN A 217 26.85 2.67 28.78
C GLN A 217 26.16 1.64 27.90
N SER A 218 26.81 1.24 26.79
CA SER A 218 26.30 0.21 25.89
C SER A 218 26.08 -1.14 26.61
N VAL A 219 26.97 -1.51 27.53
CA VAL A 219 26.80 -2.73 28.36
C VAL A 219 25.59 -2.61 29.28
N ASN A 220 25.34 -1.44 29.86
CA ASN A 220 24.19 -1.22 30.74
C ASN A 220 22.85 -1.23 29.97
N ILE A 221 22.81 -0.68 28.75
CA ILE A 221 21.67 -0.80 27.83
C ILE A 221 21.36 -2.28 27.57
N LYS A 222 22.38 -3.07 27.21
CA LYS A 222 22.21 -4.52 26.98
C LYS A 222 21.70 -5.26 28.22
N LYS A 223 22.12 -4.85 29.42
CA LYS A 223 21.59 -5.40 30.68
C LYS A 223 20.12 -5.06 30.89
N ALA A 224 19.72 -3.81 30.63
CA ALA A 224 18.33 -3.36 30.77
C ALA A 224 17.39 -4.12 29.81
N LEU A 225 17.85 -4.41 28.59
CA LEU A 225 17.07 -5.12 27.57
C LEU A 225 17.02 -6.64 27.78
N LYS A 226 17.89 -7.22 28.62
CA LYS A 226 18.09 -8.67 28.71
C LYS A 226 16.81 -9.44 29.05
N ALA A 227 16.03 -8.96 30.02
CA ALA A 227 14.81 -9.63 30.46
C ALA A 227 13.74 -9.65 29.36
N ALA A 228 13.50 -8.51 28.72
CA ALA A 228 12.55 -8.40 27.62
C ALA A 228 13.00 -9.24 26.40
N ALA A 229 14.29 -9.18 26.03
CA ALA A 229 14.86 -9.97 24.94
C ALA A 229 14.76 -11.48 25.19
N GLN A 230 14.97 -11.93 26.44
CA GLN A 230 14.75 -13.32 26.84
C GLN A 230 13.31 -13.74 26.60
N GLY A 231 12.34 -12.92 27.06
CA GLY A 231 10.92 -13.22 26.87
C GLY A 231 10.52 -13.31 25.40
N ILE A 232 11.11 -12.51 24.51
CA ILE A 232 10.88 -12.59 23.06
C ILE A 232 11.36 -13.92 22.48
N VAL A 233 12.53 -14.39 22.91
CA VAL A 233 13.10 -15.68 22.48
C VAL A 233 12.26 -16.84 23.00
N ASP A 234 11.88 -16.81 24.28
CA ASP A 234 11.09 -17.88 24.93
C ASP A 234 9.71 -18.04 24.28
N ASN A 235 9.08 -16.91 23.91
CA ASN A 235 7.79 -16.88 23.22
C ASN A 235 7.89 -17.09 21.70
N LYS A 236 9.11 -17.27 21.15
CA LYS A 236 9.35 -17.50 19.72
C LYS A 236 8.64 -16.47 18.82
N ILE A 237 8.77 -15.19 19.16
CA ILE A 237 8.14 -14.10 18.39
C ILE A 237 8.87 -13.93 17.05
N PHE A 238 10.20 -14.10 17.04
CA PHE A 238 11.02 -14.14 15.83
C PHE A 238 11.61 -15.54 15.65
N PRO A 239 11.18 -16.31 14.62
CA PRO A 239 11.69 -17.65 14.36
C PRO A 239 13.21 -17.70 14.17
N ASP A 240 13.78 -16.69 13.53
CA ASP A 240 15.19 -16.64 13.15
C ASP A 240 16.11 -16.18 14.29
N ILE A 241 15.55 -15.58 15.36
CA ILE A 241 16.30 -15.10 16.53
C ILE A 241 16.07 -16.08 17.69
N SER A 242 16.87 -17.13 17.73
CA SER A 242 16.76 -18.21 18.74
C SER A 242 17.68 -18.05 19.94
N LYS A 243 18.66 -17.15 19.90
CA LYS A 243 19.64 -16.93 20.97
C LYS A 243 19.42 -15.58 21.64
N ILE A 244 19.44 -15.58 22.97
CA ILE A 244 19.24 -14.39 23.80
C ILE A 244 20.28 -13.30 23.49
N ARG A 245 21.55 -13.71 23.27
CA ARG A 245 22.61 -12.77 22.92
C ARG A 245 22.29 -12.03 21.61
N ASP A 246 21.86 -12.76 20.59
CA ASP A 246 21.54 -12.18 19.28
C ASP A 246 20.31 -11.27 19.39
N ALA A 247 19.31 -11.64 20.20
CA ALA A 247 18.15 -10.79 20.51
C ALA A 247 18.56 -9.50 21.23
N VAL A 248 19.41 -9.59 22.26
CA VAL A 248 19.91 -8.41 22.98
C VAL A 248 20.70 -7.49 22.06
N ASP A 249 21.59 -8.04 21.23
CA ASP A 249 22.36 -7.27 20.26
C ASP A 249 21.42 -6.59 19.24
N PHE A 250 20.42 -7.32 18.73
CA PHE A 250 19.41 -6.82 17.81
C PHE A 250 18.61 -5.65 18.40
N PHE A 251 17.97 -5.82 19.56
CA PHE A 251 17.17 -4.75 20.16
C PHE A 251 18.01 -3.59 20.71
N SER A 252 19.25 -3.84 21.12
CA SER A 252 20.16 -2.76 21.55
C SER A 252 20.47 -1.77 20.43
N SER A 253 20.40 -2.21 19.16
CA SER A 253 20.57 -1.34 18.00
C SER A 253 19.39 -0.39 17.77
N ALA A 254 18.23 -0.66 18.38
CA ALA A 254 17.03 0.17 18.32
C ALA A 254 16.73 0.91 19.64
N TYR A 255 17.68 0.98 20.58
CA TYR A 255 17.55 1.76 21.81
C TYR A 255 17.22 3.23 21.49
N PRO A 256 16.29 3.89 22.22
CA PRO A 256 15.71 3.50 23.50
C PRO A 256 14.37 2.76 23.43
N LEU A 257 14.00 2.15 22.31
CA LEU A 257 12.74 1.41 22.24
C LEU A 257 12.81 0.15 23.13
N HIS A 258 11.80 -0.06 23.97
CA HIS A 258 11.60 -1.36 24.62
C HIS A 258 11.40 -2.43 23.53
N PRO A 259 11.88 -3.68 23.68
CA PRO A 259 11.79 -4.67 22.61
C PRO A 259 10.37 -4.92 22.08
N ILE A 260 9.36 -4.95 22.96
CA ILE A 260 7.95 -5.01 22.54
C ILE A 260 7.51 -3.75 21.78
N THR A 261 7.95 -2.56 22.21
CA THR A 261 7.69 -1.29 21.51
C THR A 261 8.27 -1.30 20.10
N ALA A 262 9.50 -1.81 19.94
CA ALA A 262 10.15 -1.95 18.64
C ALA A 262 9.40 -2.91 17.69
N ILE A 263 8.77 -3.96 18.24
CA ILE A 263 7.93 -4.91 17.49
C ILE A 263 6.57 -4.30 17.11
N LEU A 264 5.96 -3.56 18.03
CA LEU A 264 4.65 -2.95 17.81
C LEU A 264 4.70 -1.85 16.76
N LEU A 265 5.75 -1.03 16.74
CA LEU A 265 5.84 0.15 15.87
C LEU A 265 5.64 -0.15 14.38
N PRO A 266 6.35 -1.11 13.74
CA PRO A 266 6.12 -1.46 12.34
C PRO A 266 4.69 -1.92 12.07
N THR A 267 4.13 -2.74 12.98
CA THR A 267 2.80 -3.33 12.76
C THR A 267 1.68 -2.30 12.92
N LEU A 268 1.83 -1.37 13.87
CA LEU A 268 0.93 -0.23 14.03
C LEU A 268 1.00 0.69 12.81
N ALA A 269 2.22 0.99 12.35
CA ALA A 269 2.42 1.82 11.17
C ALA A 269 1.79 1.24 9.89
N GLN A 270 1.85 -0.09 9.72
CA GLN A 270 1.15 -0.79 8.63
C GLN A 270 -0.37 -0.64 8.73
N LYS A 271 -0.96 -0.82 9.93
CA LYS A 271 -2.42 -0.68 10.14
C LYS A 271 -2.93 0.75 9.93
N LEU A 272 -2.09 1.75 10.19
CA LEU A 272 -2.43 3.17 10.03
C LEU A 272 -2.21 3.70 8.60
N GLY A 273 -1.87 2.81 7.67
CA GLY A 273 -1.99 3.06 6.24
C GLY A 273 -0.75 3.62 5.56
N GLN A 274 0.37 3.87 6.27
CA GLN A 274 1.59 4.38 5.65
C GLN A 274 2.90 3.76 6.18
N ASN A 275 2.97 2.42 6.30
CA ASN A 275 4.18 1.60 6.52
C ASN A 275 5.41 2.37 7.06
N GLU A 276 6.48 2.48 6.27
CA GLU A 276 7.71 3.15 6.66
C GLU A 276 7.53 4.64 6.95
N ARG A 277 6.66 5.35 6.21
CA ARG A 277 6.47 6.79 6.41
C ARG A 277 5.98 7.08 7.82
N THR A 278 5.00 6.33 8.33
CA THR A 278 4.50 6.47 9.70
C THR A 278 5.59 6.17 10.74
N VAL A 279 6.44 5.16 10.49
CA VAL A 279 7.59 4.85 11.36
C VAL A 279 8.54 6.06 11.43
N PHE A 280 8.94 6.61 10.27
CA PHE A 280 9.86 7.74 10.23
C PHE A 280 9.23 9.05 10.73
N THR A 281 7.92 9.24 10.54
CA THR A 281 7.18 10.34 11.15
C THR A 281 7.24 10.25 12.68
N TYR A 282 7.04 9.08 13.27
CA TYR A 282 7.20 8.88 14.71
C TYR A 282 8.65 9.16 15.17
N LEU A 283 9.64 8.58 14.50
CA LEU A 283 11.06 8.76 14.84
C LEU A 283 11.52 10.22 14.75
N GLY A 284 10.98 10.99 13.80
CA GLY A 284 11.26 12.42 13.64
C GLY A 284 10.37 13.36 14.45
N SER A 285 9.34 12.84 15.12
CA SER A 285 8.32 13.67 15.77
C SER A 285 8.82 14.29 17.07
N THR A 286 8.65 15.60 17.18
CA THR A 286 8.84 16.40 18.40
C THR A 286 7.53 16.72 19.12
N GLU A 287 6.42 16.17 18.65
CA GLU A 287 5.11 16.28 19.30
C GLU A 287 5.09 15.46 20.60
N GLN A 288 4.08 15.70 21.45
CA GLN A 288 3.94 14.98 22.72
C GLN A 288 3.97 13.46 22.49
N PHE A 289 4.78 12.76 23.30
CA PHE A 289 5.03 11.31 23.21
C PHE A 289 5.76 10.84 21.94
N GLY A 290 6.15 11.76 21.05
CA GLY A 290 6.96 11.48 19.88
C GLY A 290 8.37 11.01 20.25
N PHE A 291 9.06 10.33 19.34
CA PHE A 291 10.38 9.77 19.65
C PHE A 291 11.39 10.83 20.07
N GLN A 292 11.45 11.98 19.38
CA GLN A 292 12.38 13.06 19.72
C GLN A 292 12.00 13.77 21.02
N ASP A 293 10.71 13.84 21.33
CA ASP A 293 10.20 14.37 22.59
C ASP A 293 10.63 13.48 23.76
N GLN A 294 10.40 12.17 23.62
CA GLN A 294 10.83 11.17 24.60
C GLN A 294 12.34 11.16 24.80
N LEU A 295 13.16 11.34 23.75
CA LEU A 295 14.62 11.43 23.91
C LEU A 295 15.09 12.58 24.82
N ARG A 296 14.27 13.63 25.01
CA ARG A 296 14.61 14.75 25.90
C ARG A 296 14.26 14.46 27.36
N GLU A 297 13.20 13.72 27.60
CA GLU A 297 12.67 13.44 28.94
C GLU A 297 13.19 12.12 29.53
N LEU A 298 13.59 11.17 28.69
CA LEU A 298 13.94 9.82 29.11
C LEU A 298 15.29 9.77 29.82
N ASP A 299 15.27 9.43 31.10
CA ASP A 299 16.50 9.16 31.86
C ASP A 299 17.21 7.92 31.33
N TYR A 300 18.52 8.00 31.10
CA TYR A 300 19.33 6.83 30.78
C TYR A 300 19.44 5.88 31.98
N PRO A 301 19.32 4.54 31.82
CA PRO A 301 19.10 3.75 30.60
C PRO A 301 17.64 3.27 30.43
N SER A 302 16.67 4.14 30.69
CA SER A 302 15.23 3.81 30.57
C SER A 302 14.84 3.56 29.12
N LEU A 303 13.63 3.02 28.94
CA LEU A 303 13.13 2.57 27.65
C LEU A 303 11.79 3.23 27.35
N ILE A 304 11.52 3.49 26.07
CA ILE A 304 10.21 3.92 25.59
C ILE A 304 9.28 2.71 25.63
N MET A 305 8.31 2.77 26.54
CA MET A 305 7.38 1.68 26.82
C MET A 305 6.20 1.66 25.83
N PRO A 306 5.50 0.51 25.67
CA PRO A 306 4.35 0.43 24.77
C PRO A 306 3.21 1.40 25.13
N SER A 307 3.03 1.73 26.42
CA SER A 307 2.03 2.71 26.84
C SER A 307 2.26 4.11 26.26
N VAL A 308 3.51 4.56 26.19
CA VAL A 308 3.88 5.85 25.56
C VAL A 308 3.58 5.83 24.07
N MET A 309 3.85 4.68 23.41
CA MET A 309 3.52 4.50 22.01
C MET A 309 2.01 4.59 21.75
N PHE A 310 1.19 4.03 22.65
CA PHE A 310 -0.27 4.17 22.58
C PHE A 310 -0.65 5.65 22.63
N ASP A 311 -0.13 6.39 23.60
CA ASP A 311 -0.45 7.81 23.78
C ASP A 311 -0.05 8.64 22.56
N TYR A 312 1.10 8.35 21.94
CA TYR A 312 1.52 9.02 20.71
C TYR A 312 0.52 8.82 19.57
N PHE A 313 0.14 7.58 19.28
CA PHE A 313 -0.72 7.27 18.13
C PHE A 313 -2.16 7.77 18.35
N VAL A 314 -2.68 7.64 19.56
CA VAL A 314 -4.02 8.15 19.89
C VAL A 314 -4.06 9.68 19.88
N THR A 315 -3.03 10.35 20.40
CA THR A 315 -3.01 11.83 20.45
C THR A 315 -2.75 12.45 19.09
N ASN A 316 -1.79 11.91 18.33
CA ASN A 316 -1.28 12.58 17.12
C ASN A 316 -1.81 11.99 15.80
N GLN A 317 -2.41 10.80 15.81
CA GLN A 317 -2.84 10.09 14.58
C GLN A 317 -4.27 9.53 14.62
N ALA A 318 -5.07 9.81 15.67
CA ALA A 318 -6.49 9.42 15.76
C ALA A 318 -7.35 9.92 14.59
N SER A 319 -7.09 11.12 14.07
CA SER A 319 -7.86 11.72 12.98
C SER A 319 -7.48 11.19 11.59
N SER A 320 -6.34 10.50 11.46
CA SER A 320 -5.83 9.99 10.18
C SER A 320 -6.04 8.48 10.00
N VAL A 321 -6.77 7.82 10.90
CA VAL A 321 -7.08 6.39 10.80
C VAL A 321 -8.14 6.16 9.73
N TYR A 322 -7.72 5.64 8.58
CA TYR A 322 -8.64 5.22 7.52
C TYR A 322 -9.33 3.88 7.83
N ASP A 323 -8.75 3.06 8.72
CA ASP A 323 -9.29 1.77 9.13
C ASP A 323 -10.28 1.90 10.29
N HIS A 324 -11.57 1.72 10.00
CA HIS A 324 -12.66 1.78 10.98
C HIS A 324 -12.44 0.83 12.18
N PHE A 325 -11.84 -0.33 11.95
CA PHE A 325 -11.58 -1.30 13.01
C PHE A 325 -10.53 -0.79 14.01
N THR A 326 -9.43 -0.24 13.52
CA THR A 326 -8.37 0.36 14.36
C THR A 326 -8.91 1.55 15.16
N HIS A 327 -9.69 2.43 14.52
CA HIS A 327 -10.31 3.57 15.20
C HIS A 327 -11.24 3.13 16.33
N LYS A 328 -12.09 2.13 16.07
CA LYS A 328 -13.00 1.57 17.09
C LYS A 328 -12.21 1.07 18.30
N GLN A 329 -11.14 0.30 18.11
CA GLN A 329 -10.34 -0.20 19.22
C GLN A 329 -9.66 0.91 20.04
N TRP A 330 -9.28 2.03 19.43
CA TRP A 330 -8.76 3.18 20.19
C TRP A 330 -9.82 3.84 21.05
N VAL A 331 -11.02 4.01 20.52
CA VAL A 331 -12.19 4.48 21.29
C VAL A 331 -12.48 3.52 22.45
N GLU A 332 -12.45 2.21 22.20
CA GLU A 332 -12.65 1.19 23.24
C GLU A 332 -11.67 1.30 24.40
N VAL A 333 -10.38 1.43 24.09
CA VAL A 333 -9.34 1.57 25.11
C VAL A 333 -9.50 2.92 25.83
N GLY A 334 -9.83 3.99 25.11
CA GLY A 334 -10.11 5.31 25.70
C GLY A 334 -11.30 5.30 26.67
N GLU A 335 -12.41 4.68 26.28
CA GLU A 335 -13.58 4.49 27.15
C GLU A 335 -13.27 3.60 28.36
N ALA A 336 -12.47 2.54 28.15
CA ALA A 336 -12.00 1.67 29.23
C ALA A 336 -11.13 2.43 30.23
N ILE A 337 -10.25 3.34 29.78
CA ILE A 337 -9.46 4.23 30.64
C ILE A 337 -10.38 5.18 31.42
N ASN A 338 -11.38 5.78 30.76
CA ASN A 338 -12.35 6.65 31.43
C ASN A 338 -13.16 5.91 32.51
N ARG A 339 -13.62 4.68 32.21
CA ARG A 339 -14.33 3.80 33.16
C ARG A 339 -13.45 3.33 34.32
N LEU A 340 -12.15 3.15 34.07
CA LEU A 340 -11.20 2.77 35.12
C LEU A 340 -11.12 3.87 36.19
N GLY A 341 -11.25 5.15 35.79
CA GLY A 341 -11.23 6.31 36.67
C GLY A 341 -9.90 6.45 37.40
N ASP A 342 -9.95 6.83 38.67
CA ASP A 342 -8.74 6.93 39.50
C ASP A 342 -8.12 5.53 39.71
N ALA A 343 -6.95 5.34 39.11
CA ALA A 343 -6.12 4.14 39.23
C ALA A 343 -4.64 4.52 39.20
N GLU A 344 -3.80 3.63 39.70
CA GLU A 344 -2.35 3.79 39.61
C GLU A 344 -1.91 3.87 38.15
N GLU A 345 -0.94 4.74 37.86
CA GLU A 345 -0.43 4.97 36.50
C GLU A 345 0.02 3.66 35.83
N THR A 346 0.68 2.77 36.58
CA THR A 346 1.07 1.44 36.09
C THR A 346 -0.12 0.61 35.60
N THR A 347 -1.28 0.71 36.27
CA THR A 347 -2.50 0.00 35.86
C THR A 347 -3.05 0.57 34.54
N VAL A 348 -3.03 1.89 34.39
CA VAL A 348 -3.41 2.57 33.13
C VAL A 348 -2.44 2.18 32.01
N ASN A 349 -1.14 2.16 32.28
CA ASN A 349 -0.11 1.79 31.32
C ASN A 349 -0.24 0.33 30.86
N ILE A 350 -0.57 -0.59 31.78
CA ILE A 350 -0.87 -1.98 31.44
C ILE A 350 -2.12 -2.08 30.56
N LEU A 351 -3.19 -1.33 30.87
CA LEU A 351 -4.40 -1.31 30.03
C LEU A 351 -4.11 -0.80 28.62
N LYS A 352 -3.34 0.27 28.47
CA LYS A 352 -2.87 0.80 27.16
C LYS A 352 -2.09 -0.26 26.39
N THR A 353 -1.19 -0.96 27.06
CA THR A 353 -0.38 -2.04 26.46
C THR A 353 -1.24 -3.22 26.02
N ILE A 354 -2.23 -3.64 26.82
CA ILE A 354 -3.20 -4.67 26.44
C ILE A 354 -3.98 -4.23 25.20
N GLY A 355 -4.44 -2.97 25.16
CA GLY A 355 -5.11 -2.37 24.01
C GLY A 355 -4.28 -2.45 22.72
N LEU A 356 -3.01 -2.03 22.77
CA LEU A 356 -2.10 -2.15 21.62
C LEU A 356 -1.90 -3.60 21.18
N LEU A 357 -1.69 -4.51 22.13
CA LEU A 357 -1.52 -5.93 21.83
C LEU A 357 -2.80 -6.57 21.30
N ASN A 358 -3.98 -6.08 21.66
CA ASN A 358 -5.26 -6.52 21.07
C ASN A 358 -5.43 -6.05 19.63
N LEU A 359 -4.90 -4.87 19.31
CA LEU A 359 -4.87 -4.34 17.94
C LEU A 359 -3.90 -5.12 17.05
N VAL A 360 -2.70 -5.39 17.55
CA VAL A 360 -1.60 -5.98 16.76
C VAL A 360 -1.58 -7.51 16.81
N GLY A 361 -1.95 -8.13 17.92
CA GLY A 361 -1.78 -9.57 18.18
C GLY A 361 -2.61 -10.51 17.31
N SER A 362 -3.53 -9.96 16.51
CA SER A 362 -4.23 -10.71 15.45
C SER A 362 -3.37 -10.90 14.19
N THR A 363 -2.41 -10.00 13.94
CA THR A 363 -1.57 -9.97 12.74
C THR A 363 -0.18 -10.54 13.00
N THR A 364 0.38 -10.34 14.20
CA THR A 364 1.72 -10.83 14.55
C THR A 364 1.62 -12.12 15.35
N GLN A 365 2.22 -13.19 14.82
CA GLN A 365 2.23 -14.49 15.48
C GLN A 365 2.88 -14.41 16.87
N ASN A 366 2.27 -15.06 17.86
CA ASN A 366 2.73 -15.13 19.25
C ASN A 366 2.84 -13.79 20.02
N LEU A 367 2.33 -12.68 19.48
CA LEU A 367 2.33 -11.38 20.16
C LEU A 367 0.94 -11.02 20.72
N ARG A 368 0.40 -11.88 21.57
CA ARG A 368 -0.89 -11.65 22.24
C ARG A 368 -0.69 -10.98 23.59
N ALA A 369 -1.72 -10.33 24.11
CA ALA A 369 -1.74 -9.83 25.48
C ALA A 369 -1.88 -10.98 26.49
N SER A 370 -0.89 -11.87 26.55
CA SER A 370 -0.84 -12.99 27.49
C SER A 370 0.01 -12.61 28.72
N ASN A 371 -0.06 -13.41 29.79
CA ASN A 371 0.83 -13.19 30.93
C ASN A 371 2.30 -13.28 30.52
N GLU A 372 2.64 -14.24 29.66
CA GLU A 372 4.02 -14.46 29.21
C GLU A 372 4.58 -13.25 28.48
N ILE A 373 3.77 -12.54 27.67
CA ILE A 373 4.19 -11.32 26.98
C ILE A 373 4.19 -10.11 27.92
N LEU A 374 3.17 -9.95 28.76
CA LEU A 374 3.09 -8.80 29.67
C LEU A 374 4.18 -8.84 30.75
N GLU A 375 4.60 -10.02 31.20
CA GLU A 375 5.75 -10.21 32.11
C GLU A 375 7.10 -9.85 31.47
N THR A 376 7.17 -9.72 30.14
CA THR A 376 8.37 -9.19 29.46
C THR A 376 8.49 -7.66 29.57
N ILE A 377 7.40 -6.98 29.92
CA ILE A 377 7.26 -5.52 29.93
C ILE A 377 7.17 -5.00 31.36
N TYR A 378 6.42 -5.69 32.22
CA TYR A 378 6.11 -5.27 33.59
C TYR A 378 6.57 -6.32 34.60
N SER A 379 6.84 -5.90 35.83
CA SER A 379 7.17 -6.85 36.89
C SER A 379 5.95 -7.70 37.26
N LYS A 380 6.18 -8.94 37.69
CA LYS A 380 5.10 -9.88 38.06
C LYS A 380 4.17 -9.33 39.13
N ALA A 381 4.73 -8.61 40.10
CA ALA A 381 3.96 -8.05 41.22
C ALA A 381 3.03 -6.92 40.75
N GLU A 382 3.55 -5.99 39.96
CA GLU A 382 2.76 -4.90 39.38
C GLU A 382 1.68 -5.43 38.44
N LEU A 383 2.06 -6.39 37.58
CA LEU A 383 1.15 -6.99 36.62
C LEU A 383 0.00 -7.71 37.32
N ALA A 384 0.28 -8.56 38.30
CA ALA A 384 -0.75 -9.30 39.03
C ALA A 384 -1.75 -8.36 39.71
N LYS A 385 -1.26 -7.31 40.38
CA LYS A 385 -2.10 -6.30 41.04
C LYS A 385 -2.96 -5.54 40.03
N ALA A 386 -2.38 -5.09 38.93
CA ALA A 386 -3.10 -4.34 37.90
C ALA A 386 -4.17 -5.20 37.21
N LEU A 387 -3.84 -6.44 36.83
CA LEU A 387 -4.78 -7.36 36.19
C LEU A 387 -5.97 -7.67 37.11
N GLU A 388 -5.74 -7.88 38.42
CA GLU A 388 -6.81 -8.08 39.39
C GLU A 388 -7.78 -6.89 39.42
N VAL A 389 -7.24 -5.66 39.46
CA VAL A 389 -8.05 -4.43 39.45
C VAL A 389 -8.86 -4.31 38.16
N LEU A 390 -8.22 -4.52 37.01
CA LEU A 390 -8.84 -4.40 35.69
C LEU A 390 -9.94 -5.45 35.49
N GLN A 391 -9.72 -6.69 35.95
CA GLN A 391 -10.73 -7.76 35.88
C GLN A 391 -11.89 -7.51 36.84
N LYS A 392 -11.62 -7.08 38.08
CA LYS A 392 -12.65 -6.79 39.09
C LYS A 392 -13.59 -5.67 38.67
N LYS A 393 -13.07 -4.67 37.94
CA LYS A 393 -13.85 -3.56 37.37
C LYS A 393 -14.48 -3.90 36.00
N SER A 394 -14.36 -5.15 35.53
CA SER A 394 -14.84 -5.59 34.21
C SER A 394 -14.33 -4.71 33.06
N ILE A 395 -13.08 -4.22 33.18
CA ILE A 395 -12.39 -3.43 32.16
C ILE A 395 -11.72 -4.34 31.15
N ILE A 396 -11.22 -5.49 31.61
CA ILE A 396 -10.65 -6.54 30.75
C ILE A 396 -11.29 -7.90 31.03
N THR A 397 -11.25 -8.78 30.04
CA THR A 397 -11.64 -10.19 30.16
C THR A 397 -10.48 -11.08 29.74
N TYR A 398 -10.32 -12.23 30.40
CA TYR A 398 -9.30 -13.21 30.03
C TYR A 398 -9.93 -14.36 29.24
N ARG A 399 -9.50 -14.54 27.99
CA ARG A 399 -9.99 -15.59 27.09
C ARG A 399 -9.06 -16.80 27.17
N ARG A 400 -9.46 -17.80 27.96
CA ARG A 400 -8.66 -19.02 28.21
C ARG A 400 -8.24 -19.75 26.93
N PHE A 401 -9.15 -19.91 25.97
CA PHE A 401 -8.86 -20.63 24.72
C PHE A 401 -7.75 -19.94 23.89
N ASN A 402 -7.73 -18.61 23.91
CA ASN A 402 -6.78 -17.82 23.13
C ASN A 402 -5.52 -17.44 23.91
N ASN A 403 -5.48 -17.73 25.23
CA ASN A 403 -4.49 -17.23 26.19
C ASN A 403 -4.24 -15.72 26.03
N GLU A 404 -5.29 -14.91 26.13
CA GLU A 404 -5.16 -13.46 25.98
C GLU A 404 -6.12 -12.68 26.88
N TYR A 405 -5.64 -11.54 27.39
CA TYR A 405 -6.46 -10.49 27.96
C TYR A 405 -7.00 -9.60 26.84
N ARG A 406 -8.29 -9.28 26.90
CA ARG A 406 -8.92 -8.31 26.00
C ARG A 406 -9.60 -7.19 26.76
N VAL A 407 -9.51 -5.98 26.23
CA VAL A 407 -10.34 -4.85 26.67
C VAL A 407 -11.81 -5.17 26.45
N TRP A 408 -12.65 -4.85 27.44
CA TRP A 408 -14.06 -5.19 27.47
C TRP A 408 -14.93 -3.93 27.33
N GLN A 409 -15.72 -3.87 26.26
CA GLN A 409 -16.60 -2.73 25.95
C GLN A 409 -17.82 -2.64 26.88
N GLY A 410 -18.17 -3.70 27.61
CA GLY A 410 -19.36 -3.72 28.46
C GLY A 410 -20.61 -4.32 27.79
N SER A 411 -20.60 -4.58 26.48
CA SER A 411 -21.72 -5.17 25.74
C SER A 411 -21.29 -6.41 24.96
N ASP A 412 -22.05 -7.49 25.06
CA ASP A 412 -21.92 -8.70 24.23
C ASP A 412 -22.45 -8.49 22.79
N PHE A 413 -23.03 -7.32 22.50
CA PHE A 413 -23.66 -7.03 21.21
C PHE A 413 -22.64 -6.50 20.20
N ASP A 414 -22.27 -7.34 19.23
CA ASP A 414 -21.48 -6.92 18.07
C ASP A 414 -22.36 -6.17 17.07
N PHE A 415 -22.49 -4.86 17.28
CA PHE A 415 -23.27 -3.98 16.42
C PHE A 415 -22.80 -4.04 14.96
N GLU A 416 -21.49 -4.14 14.70
CA GLU A 416 -20.96 -4.15 13.34
C GLU A 416 -21.25 -5.46 12.62
N LYS A 417 -21.08 -6.59 13.30
CA LYS A 417 -21.49 -7.87 12.73
C LYS A 417 -23.00 -7.89 12.46
N SER A 418 -23.79 -7.32 13.36
CA SER A 418 -25.24 -7.25 13.20
C SER A 418 -25.64 -6.28 12.07
N LEU A 419 -25.00 -5.11 12.00
CA LEU A 419 -25.23 -4.11 10.96
C LEU A 419 -24.79 -4.62 9.59
N SER A 420 -23.60 -5.20 9.48
CA SER A 420 -23.11 -5.80 8.23
C SER A 420 -23.96 -7.00 7.81
N HIS A 421 -24.45 -7.80 8.76
CA HIS A 421 -25.42 -8.86 8.48
C HIS A 421 -26.73 -8.28 7.94
N GLU A 422 -27.24 -7.21 8.53
CA GLU A 422 -28.47 -6.56 8.09
C GLU A 422 -28.30 -5.87 6.73
N ILE A 423 -27.19 -5.13 6.54
CA ILE A 423 -26.81 -4.53 5.25
C ILE A 423 -26.70 -5.61 4.16
N ALA A 424 -26.10 -6.76 4.48
CA ALA A 424 -25.98 -7.88 3.54
C ALA A 424 -27.33 -8.57 3.23
N GLN A 425 -28.33 -8.40 4.10
CA GLN A 425 -29.70 -8.87 3.86
C GLN A 425 -30.54 -7.90 3.01
N PHE A 426 -30.11 -6.65 2.82
CA PHE A 426 -30.74 -5.76 1.83
C PHE A 426 -30.36 -6.22 0.42
N GLU A 427 -31.17 -7.11 -0.17
CA GLU A 427 -30.90 -7.64 -1.53
C GLU A 427 -31.16 -6.64 -2.67
N SER A 428 -31.73 -5.46 -2.40
CA SER A 428 -31.76 -4.37 -3.36
C SER A 428 -32.25 -3.10 -2.69
N PHE A 429 -31.36 -2.16 -2.38
CA PHE A 429 -31.76 -0.82 -1.97
C PHE A 429 -32.12 -0.01 -3.23
N ASP A 430 -33.42 0.19 -3.47
CA ASP A 430 -33.89 0.99 -4.59
C ASP A 430 -33.77 2.49 -4.27
N LEU A 431 -32.55 2.99 -4.46
CA LEU A 431 -32.19 4.37 -4.18
C LEU A 431 -33.08 5.37 -4.92
N ALA A 432 -33.49 5.06 -6.17
CA ALA A 432 -34.34 5.94 -6.95
C ALA A 432 -35.73 6.10 -6.32
N ASN A 433 -36.35 4.99 -5.92
CA ASN A 433 -37.66 5.03 -5.26
C ASN A 433 -37.60 5.71 -3.89
N GLU A 434 -36.58 5.44 -3.09
CA GLU A 434 -36.40 6.11 -1.78
C GLU A 434 -36.16 7.61 -1.92
N LEU A 435 -35.34 8.04 -2.88
CA LEU A 435 -35.15 9.47 -3.16
C LEU A 435 -36.44 10.14 -3.65
N ASN A 436 -37.22 9.49 -4.50
CA ASN A 436 -38.51 10.03 -4.92
C ASN A 436 -39.51 10.16 -3.76
N ALA A 437 -39.46 9.26 -2.76
CA ALA A 437 -40.35 9.28 -1.60
C ALA A 437 -39.92 10.32 -0.55
N LEU A 438 -38.63 10.38 -0.21
CA LEU A 438 -38.11 11.20 0.88
C LEU A 438 -37.71 12.61 0.41
N MET A 439 -37.21 12.75 -0.81
CA MET A 439 -36.62 13.99 -1.32
C MET A 439 -36.77 14.10 -2.84
N PRO A 440 -38.00 14.23 -3.38
CA PRO A 440 -38.23 14.28 -4.82
C PRO A 440 -37.52 15.48 -5.47
N PRO A 441 -37.05 15.34 -6.72
CA PRO A 441 -36.31 16.40 -7.39
C PRO A 441 -37.24 17.56 -7.73
N LEU A 442 -36.71 18.78 -7.68
CA LEU A 442 -37.47 19.97 -8.07
C LEU A 442 -37.87 19.89 -9.54
N PRO A 443 -39.08 20.35 -9.90
CA PRO A 443 -39.54 20.33 -11.27
C PRO A 443 -38.72 21.31 -12.13
N LEU A 444 -38.47 20.94 -13.38
CA LEU A 444 -37.75 21.81 -14.32
C LEU A 444 -38.68 22.87 -14.91
N ILE A 445 -38.15 24.08 -15.11
CA ILE A 445 -38.89 25.18 -15.72
C ILE A 445 -38.32 25.44 -17.11
N ALA A 446 -39.18 25.43 -18.12
CA ALA A 446 -38.81 25.83 -19.49
C ALA A 446 -38.68 27.36 -19.57
N LYS A 447 -37.61 27.91 -18.98
CA LYS A 447 -37.42 29.36 -18.76
C LYS A 447 -37.58 30.18 -20.04
N ARG A 448 -36.88 29.81 -21.10
CA ARG A 448 -36.93 30.52 -22.40
C ARG A 448 -38.35 30.56 -22.98
N TYR A 449 -39.02 29.42 -23.02
CA TYR A 449 -40.38 29.34 -23.55
C TYR A 449 -41.39 30.07 -22.66
N SER A 450 -41.24 29.99 -21.34
CA SER A 450 -42.11 30.68 -20.38
C SER A 450 -42.01 32.20 -20.53
N VAL A 451 -40.81 32.73 -20.80
CA VAL A 451 -40.59 34.16 -21.09
C VAL A 451 -41.22 34.57 -22.43
N ILE A 452 -41.07 33.75 -23.48
CA ILE A 452 -41.59 34.06 -24.82
C ILE A 452 -43.12 33.98 -24.87
N SER A 453 -43.71 32.97 -24.25
CA SER A 453 -45.15 32.69 -24.30
C SER A 453 -45.96 33.38 -23.20
N GLY A 454 -45.31 33.97 -22.21
CA GLY A 454 -45.96 34.56 -21.03
C GLY A 454 -46.65 33.55 -20.10
N THR A 455 -46.54 32.24 -20.37
CA THR A 455 -47.15 31.17 -19.58
C THR A 455 -46.07 30.29 -18.95
N LEU A 456 -46.13 30.11 -17.63
CA LEU A 456 -45.17 29.24 -16.93
C LEU A 456 -45.36 27.78 -17.37
N ARG A 457 -44.31 27.19 -17.93
CA ARG A 457 -44.28 25.76 -18.30
C ARG A 457 -43.32 25.01 -17.39
N ILE A 458 -43.89 24.08 -16.63
CA ILE A 458 -43.21 23.26 -15.63
C ILE A 458 -43.21 21.81 -16.14
N LEU A 459 -42.07 21.14 -16.03
CA LEU A 459 -41.92 19.72 -16.27
C LEU A 459 -41.73 19.02 -14.92
N PRO A 460 -42.57 18.02 -14.57
CA PRO A 460 -42.34 17.20 -13.38
C PRO A 460 -41.02 16.44 -13.52
N SER A 461 -40.29 16.33 -12.42
CA SER A 461 -39.00 15.63 -12.36
C SER A 461 -39.13 14.38 -11.49
N SER A 462 -38.40 13.31 -11.83
CA SER A 462 -38.26 12.12 -10.97
C SER A 462 -36.85 11.52 -11.07
N TYR A 463 -36.44 10.80 -10.05
CA TYR A 463 -35.23 9.96 -10.11
C TYR A 463 -35.54 8.61 -10.74
N LEU A 464 -34.62 8.11 -11.54
CA LEU A 464 -34.68 6.76 -12.08
C LEU A 464 -33.28 6.15 -12.05
N ALA A 465 -33.16 4.89 -11.62
CA ALA A 465 -31.91 4.17 -11.68
C ALA A 465 -31.65 3.65 -13.10
N GLU A 466 -30.37 3.62 -13.52
CA GLU A 466 -29.98 3.19 -14.88
C GLU A 466 -30.45 1.78 -15.23
N ASP A 467 -30.43 0.86 -14.27
CA ASP A 467 -30.85 -0.54 -14.41
C ASP A 467 -32.38 -0.70 -14.55
N GLN A 468 -33.16 0.24 -14.04
CA GLN A 468 -34.63 0.27 -14.17
C GLN A 468 -35.10 0.94 -15.46
N LEU A 469 -34.22 1.66 -16.17
CA LEU A 469 -34.56 2.33 -17.43
C LEU A 469 -35.24 1.38 -18.44
N PRO A 470 -34.73 0.16 -18.72
CA PRO A 470 -35.33 -0.76 -19.70
C PRO A 470 -36.74 -1.23 -19.32
N VAL A 471 -37.02 -1.34 -18.01
CA VAL A 471 -38.31 -1.84 -17.49
C VAL A 471 -39.36 -0.72 -17.55
N ARG A 472 -38.95 0.53 -17.31
CA ARG A 472 -39.85 1.68 -17.24
C ARG A 472 -40.01 2.45 -18.55
N VAL A 473 -39.35 2.06 -19.66
CA VAL A 473 -39.51 2.73 -20.97
C VAL A 473 -40.98 2.77 -21.40
N GLU A 474 -41.73 1.69 -21.16
CA GLU A 474 -43.14 1.59 -21.50
C GLU A 474 -44.01 2.53 -20.64
N ASP A 475 -43.70 2.69 -19.35
CA ASP A 475 -44.38 3.63 -18.45
C ASP A 475 -44.09 5.10 -18.82
N LEU A 476 -42.92 5.34 -19.41
CA LEU A 476 -42.47 6.66 -19.85
C LEU A 476 -43.15 7.12 -21.16
N SER A 477 -43.88 6.25 -21.86
CA SER A 477 -44.54 6.55 -23.14
C SER A 477 -45.82 7.40 -23.03
N THR A 478 -46.04 8.09 -21.91
CA THR A 478 -47.19 8.97 -21.72
C THR A 478 -47.04 10.26 -22.54
N SER A 479 -48.14 10.87 -22.96
CA SER A 479 -48.12 12.12 -23.76
C SER A 479 -47.73 13.39 -22.96
N VAL A 480 -47.25 13.23 -21.73
CA VAL A 480 -46.97 14.33 -20.80
C VAL A 480 -45.46 14.58 -20.76
N PRO A 481 -44.99 15.81 -20.99
CA PRO A 481 -43.57 16.14 -20.87
C PRO A 481 -43.06 15.92 -19.45
N GLN A 482 -41.92 15.27 -19.29
CA GLN A 482 -41.33 14.97 -17.98
C GLN A 482 -39.80 15.00 -18.02
N ALA A 483 -39.19 15.22 -16.87
CA ALA A 483 -37.75 15.20 -16.67
C ALA A 483 -37.37 14.01 -15.78
N ILE A 484 -36.30 13.32 -16.16
CA ILE A 484 -35.76 12.18 -15.42
C ILE A 484 -34.33 12.50 -15.05
N LEU A 485 -34.02 12.46 -13.75
CA LEU A 485 -32.64 12.52 -13.26
C LEU A 485 -32.15 11.07 -13.15
N LEU A 486 -31.24 10.70 -14.06
CA LEU A 486 -30.77 9.31 -14.16
C LEU A 486 -29.63 9.08 -13.16
N LEU A 487 -29.89 8.24 -12.15
CA LEU A 487 -28.91 7.81 -11.17
C LEU A 487 -28.02 6.72 -11.77
N LYS A 488 -26.70 6.90 -11.67
CA LYS A 488 -25.69 6.02 -12.27
C LYS A 488 -24.64 5.64 -11.25
N ASP A 489 -24.27 4.37 -11.24
CA ASP A 489 -23.16 3.87 -10.43
C ASP A 489 -21.79 4.13 -11.08
N LYS A 490 -21.79 4.43 -12.38
CA LYS A 490 -20.57 4.64 -13.18
C LYS A 490 -20.65 5.97 -13.94
N PRO A 491 -19.51 6.64 -14.18
CA PRO A 491 -19.49 7.91 -14.90
C PRO A 491 -19.93 7.79 -16.38
N ASN A 492 -19.79 6.61 -16.98
CA ASN A 492 -20.16 6.35 -18.37
C ASN A 492 -21.50 5.60 -18.46
N ILE A 493 -22.38 6.08 -19.33
CA ILE A 493 -23.67 5.42 -19.63
C ILE A 493 -23.41 4.12 -20.40
N GLN A 494 -24.08 3.04 -20.02
CA GLN A 494 -23.96 1.77 -20.74
C GLN A 494 -24.51 1.89 -22.18
N SER A 495 -23.90 1.18 -23.14
CA SER A 495 -24.30 1.27 -24.55
C SER A 495 -25.75 0.83 -24.80
N SER A 496 -26.25 -0.13 -24.01
CA SER A 496 -27.67 -0.55 -23.99
C SER A 496 -28.58 0.59 -23.56
N THR A 497 -28.26 1.25 -22.44
CA THR A 497 -28.97 2.42 -21.92
C THR A 497 -28.97 3.57 -22.92
N LEU A 498 -27.84 3.85 -23.58
CA LEU A 498 -27.74 4.91 -24.60
C LEU A 498 -28.69 4.69 -25.79
N ASN A 499 -28.88 3.44 -26.22
CA ASN A 499 -29.82 3.13 -27.29
C ASN A 499 -31.27 3.36 -26.86
N ILE A 500 -31.60 3.01 -25.61
CA ILE A 500 -32.92 3.27 -25.03
C ILE A 500 -33.16 4.78 -24.91
N LEU A 501 -32.20 5.54 -24.39
CA LEU A 501 -32.30 7.00 -24.26
C LEU A 501 -32.54 7.69 -25.62
N LYS A 502 -31.91 7.20 -26.70
CA LYS A 502 -32.13 7.70 -28.06
C LYS A 502 -33.50 7.33 -28.64
N SER A 503 -34.14 6.29 -28.11
CA SER A 503 -35.48 5.86 -28.52
C SER A 503 -36.61 6.52 -27.73
N LEU A 504 -36.29 7.27 -26.66
CA LEU A 504 -37.29 7.97 -25.87
C LEU A 504 -37.95 9.09 -26.69
N PRO A 505 -39.25 9.34 -26.49
CA PRO A 505 -39.93 10.47 -27.12
C PRO A 505 -39.29 11.83 -26.80
N ASP A 506 -39.34 12.76 -27.76
CA ASP A 506 -38.75 14.11 -27.65
C ASP A 506 -39.27 14.95 -26.46
N HIS A 507 -40.42 14.58 -25.88
CA HIS A 507 -41.00 15.27 -24.72
C HIS A 507 -40.42 14.78 -23.38
N ILE A 508 -39.50 13.82 -23.38
CA ILE A 508 -38.80 13.32 -22.20
C ILE A 508 -37.39 13.90 -22.16
N ILE A 509 -37.07 14.59 -21.08
CA ILE A 509 -35.73 15.13 -20.84
C ILE A 509 -35.03 14.22 -19.84
N VAL A 510 -33.87 13.68 -20.20
CA VAL A 510 -33.03 12.92 -19.27
C VAL A 510 -31.79 13.73 -18.90
N LEU A 511 -31.56 13.90 -17.60
CA LEU A 511 -30.45 14.64 -17.00
C LEU A 511 -29.44 13.69 -16.36
#